data_AF-A0A0M4E912-F1
#
_entry.id   AF-A0A0M4E912-F1
#
_cell.length_a   1.000
_cell.length_b   1.000
_cell.length_c   1.000
_cell.angle_alpha   90.00
_cell.angle_beta   90.00
_cell.angle_gamma   90.00
#
_symmetry.space_group_name_H-M   'P 1'
#
loop_
_entity.id
_entity.type
_entity.pdbx_description
1 polymer ?
#
loop_
_entity_poly.entity_id
_entity_poly.type
_entity_poly.pdbx_seq_one_letter_code
_entity_poly.pdbx_strand_id
1 'polypeptide(L)'
;MMPLTNVWSKNPQAVHFQLRSFSMCFAVIFLMLGGIKTTRIGIKVFQGGLNAKNMVSLVFFSSGICICIGFILFARNWSRLIVPWSSIDIIMLYPPYAPTKRSLHRQLLMSGGMLGAVALVEHFLYYASSYYSYQMHVVQCDKNLTNTLFVSYMEHEFSDIFDFLPYNELVIFYAFFLNSTFTFIWNFMDTFIILISIGLAQRFQQFATRVLTLEHCFVPETLWFNLRQHHILLCELVELVDAHLSHIILFSCLNNIYFICNKILAIFTKLRYGINHAYFWYSLIFLLGRTCAVFLCASKIHDASLLPLQVVYAVPSNSWSEEVQRFTHQLHNQ
;
A
#
# COMPACT_ATOMS: atom_id res chain seq x y z
N MET A 1 12.17 -1.14 -4.75
CA MET A 1 10.81 -1.69 -4.70
C MET A 1 10.27 -1.96 -6.11
N MET A 2 10.03 -0.93 -6.92
CA MET A 2 9.48 -1.07 -8.27
C MET A 2 10.50 -0.56 -9.31
N PRO A 3 11.24 -1.45 -10.02
CA PRO A 3 12.31 -1.05 -10.93
C PRO A 3 11.77 -0.51 -12.27
N LEU A 4 11.17 0.66 -12.21
CA LEU A 4 10.75 1.44 -13.38
C LEU A 4 11.85 2.42 -13.77
N THR A 5 12.01 2.62 -15.08
CA THR A 5 12.88 3.64 -15.65
C THR A 5 12.06 4.88 -16.03
N ASN A 6 12.73 6.03 -16.10
CA ASN A 6 12.11 7.31 -16.48
C ASN A 6 10.89 7.72 -15.64
N VAL A 7 10.88 7.40 -14.34
CA VAL A 7 9.74 7.67 -13.43
C VAL A 7 9.33 9.16 -13.40
N TRP A 8 10.27 10.06 -13.70
CA TRP A 8 10.04 11.51 -13.78
C TRP A 8 9.52 12.00 -15.14
N SER A 9 9.37 11.11 -16.12
CA SER A 9 8.86 11.45 -17.44
C SER A 9 7.37 11.77 -17.38
N LYS A 10 6.97 12.83 -18.10
CA LYS A 10 5.55 13.17 -18.29
C LYS A 10 4.84 12.20 -19.25
N ASN A 11 5.59 11.45 -20.07
CA ASN A 11 5.01 10.49 -20.99
C ASN A 11 4.84 9.11 -20.30
N PRO A 12 3.60 8.62 -20.12
CA PRO A 12 3.34 7.34 -19.47
C PRO A 12 3.97 6.14 -20.20
N GLN A 13 4.13 6.20 -21.52
CA GLN A 13 4.79 5.14 -22.30
C GLN A 13 6.30 5.07 -22.06
N ALA A 14 6.92 6.20 -21.66
CA ALA A 14 8.34 6.23 -21.35
C ALA A 14 8.65 5.57 -20.00
N VAL A 15 7.65 5.45 -19.11
CA VAL A 15 7.78 4.79 -17.80
C VAL A 15 7.59 3.29 -17.97
N HIS A 16 8.70 2.56 -18.06
CA HIS A 16 8.66 1.12 -18.31
C HIS A 16 9.71 0.37 -17.49
N PHE A 17 9.48 -0.93 -17.32
CA PHE A 17 10.43 -1.82 -16.70
C PHE A 17 11.63 -2.06 -17.61
N GLN A 18 12.83 -1.97 -17.03
CA GLN A 18 14.07 -2.36 -17.70
C GLN A 18 14.88 -3.28 -16.80
N LEU A 19 15.18 -4.48 -17.31
CA LEU A 19 15.91 -5.52 -16.56
C LEU A 19 17.35 -5.07 -16.25
N ARG A 20 18.02 -4.42 -17.21
CA ARG A 20 19.38 -3.86 -17.03
C ARG A 20 19.30 -2.42 -16.51
N SER A 21 18.74 -2.24 -15.33
CA SER A 21 18.67 -0.95 -14.64
C SER A 21 19.35 -0.99 -13.28
N PHE A 22 19.87 0.15 -12.82
CA PHE A 22 20.45 0.30 -11.48
C PHE A 22 19.44 -0.10 -10.39
N SER A 23 18.17 0.28 -10.57
CA SER A 23 17.07 -0.07 -9.65
C SER A 23 16.83 -1.58 -9.56
N MET A 24 16.99 -2.33 -10.67
CA MET A 24 16.87 -3.79 -10.65
C MET A 24 18.08 -4.44 -9.96
N CYS A 25 19.30 -3.96 -10.24
CA CYS A 25 20.51 -4.43 -9.53
C CYS A 25 20.36 -4.26 -8.02
N PHE A 26 19.93 -3.07 -7.59
CA PHE A 26 19.66 -2.77 -6.19
C PHE A 26 18.59 -3.69 -5.59
N ALA A 27 17.50 -3.96 -6.31
CA ALA A 27 16.46 -4.87 -5.86
C ALA A 27 16.95 -6.31 -5.69
N VAL A 28 17.80 -6.80 -6.59
CA VAL A 28 18.41 -8.14 -6.51
C VAL A 28 19.35 -8.24 -5.31
N ILE A 29 20.22 -7.25 -5.10
CA ILE A 29 21.11 -7.21 -3.93
C ILE A 29 20.30 -7.20 -2.63
N PHE A 30 19.26 -6.37 -2.56
CA PHE A 30 18.36 -6.34 -1.41
C PHE A 30 17.68 -7.70 -1.16
N LEU A 31 17.17 -8.37 -2.19
CA LEU A 31 16.54 -9.68 -2.07
C LEU A 31 17.52 -10.76 -1.60
N MET A 32 18.76 -10.75 -2.12
CA MET A 32 19.80 -11.69 -1.71
C MET A 32 20.13 -11.53 -0.22
N LEU A 33 20.41 -10.29 0.21
CA LEU A 33 20.82 -10.04 1.58
C LEU A 33 19.66 -10.17 2.58
N GLY A 34 18.47 -9.72 2.20
CA GLY A 34 17.24 -9.96 2.96
C GLY A 34 16.90 -11.45 3.07
N GLY A 35 17.15 -12.23 2.02
CA GLY A 35 17.03 -13.69 2.01
C GLY A 35 17.96 -14.34 3.03
N ILE A 36 19.25 -13.98 3.02
CA ILE A 36 20.23 -14.48 4.01
C ILE A 36 19.75 -14.20 5.44
N LYS A 37 19.33 -12.95 5.72
CA LYS A 37 18.78 -12.57 7.04
C LYS A 37 17.56 -13.41 7.42
N THR A 38 16.61 -13.58 6.50
CA THR A 38 15.38 -14.36 6.72
C THR A 38 15.70 -15.82 7.03
N THR A 39 16.61 -16.45 6.27
CA THR A 39 17.02 -17.83 6.50
C THR A 39 17.67 -18.01 7.88
N ARG A 40 18.52 -17.07 8.30
CA ARG A 40 19.16 -17.11 9.62
C ARG A 40 18.16 -16.99 10.76
N ILE A 41 17.24 -16.04 10.66
CA ILE A 41 16.14 -15.91 11.62
C ILE A 41 15.31 -17.20 11.63
N GLY A 42 15.01 -17.77 10.45
CA GLY A 42 14.33 -19.06 10.34
C GLY A 42 15.05 -20.16 11.13
N ILE A 43 16.35 -20.36 10.90
CA ILE A 43 17.16 -21.36 11.60
C ILE A 43 17.11 -21.15 13.12
N LYS A 44 17.32 -19.92 13.60
CA LYS A 44 17.26 -19.59 15.03
C LYS A 44 15.89 -19.93 15.63
N VAL A 45 14.80 -19.65 14.90
CA VAL A 45 13.45 -19.91 15.37
C VAL A 45 13.13 -21.42 15.36
N PHE A 46 13.58 -22.18 14.35
CA PHE A 46 13.40 -23.64 14.33
C PHE A 46 14.20 -24.34 15.45
N GLN A 47 15.38 -23.84 15.77
CA GLN A 47 16.20 -24.38 16.87
C GLN A 47 15.66 -23.99 18.25
N GLY A 48 15.18 -22.76 18.41
CA GLY A 48 14.67 -22.24 19.68
C GLY A 48 13.20 -22.56 19.98
N GLY A 49 12.49 -23.19 19.04
CA GLY A 49 11.08 -23.53 19.15
C GLY A 49 10.13 -22.48 18.55
N LEU A 50 9.02 -22.99 17.99
CA LEU A 50 7.98 -22.17 17.37
C LEU A 50 7.08 -21.55 18.44
N ASN A 51 7.19 -20.23 18.63
CA ASN A 51 6.27 -19.44 19.43
C ASN A 51 5.79 -18.23 18.60
N ALA A 52 4.58 -17.74 18.86
CA ALA A 52 3.99 -16.59 18.18
C ALA A 52 4.96 -15.39 18.12
N LYS A 53 5.63 -15.08 19.24
CA LYS A 53 6.63 -13.99 19.31
C LYS A 53 7.81 -14.18 18.35
N ASN A 54 8.29 -15.41 18.22
CA ASN A 54 9.45 -15.75 17.38
C ASN A 54 9.06 -15.82 15.89
N MET A 55 7.80 -16.15 15.59
CA MET A 55 7.27 -16.19 14.23
C MET A 55 7.08 -14.79 13.62
N VAL A 56 6.84 -13.75 14.42
CA VAL A 56 6.61 -12.38 13.91
C VAL A 56 7.75 -11.91 13.01
N SER A 57 9.01 -12.06 13.48
CA SER A 57 10.18 -11.64 12.71
C SER A 57 10.33 -12.45 11.42
N LEU A 58 10.12 -13.77 11.47
CA LEU A 58 10.22 -14.62 10.29
C LEU A 58 9.16 -14.25 9.24
N VAL A 59 7.91 -14.06 9.66
CA VAL A 59 6.82 -13.65 8.77
C VAL A 59 7.07 -12.25 8.21
N PHE A 60 7.57 -11.31 9.00
CA PHE A 60 7.90 -9.96 8.56
C PHE A 60 8.93 -9.93 7.43
N PHE A 61 10.06 -10.61 7.58
CA PHE A 61 11.09 -10.61 6.54
C PHE A 61 10.68 -11.44 5.32
N SER A 62 10.07 -12.60 5.51
CA SER A 62 9.57 -13.40 4.38
C SER A 62 8.47 -12.68 3.60
N SER A 63 7.54 -12.01 4.26
CA SER A 63 6.49 -11.26 3.59
C SER A 63 7.05 -10.07 2.83
N GLY A 64 8.03 -9.34 3.38
CA GLY A 64 8.68 -8.26 2.64
C GLY A 64 9.43 -8.71 1.38
N ILE A 65 10.03 -9.91 1.38
CA ILE A 65 10.62 -10.52 0.18
C ILE A 65 9.52 -10.78 -0.85
N CYS A 66 8.41 -11.42 -0.45
CA CYS A 66 7.28 -11.69 -1.32
C CYS A 66 6.68 -10.41 -1.92
N ILE A 67 6.51 -9.36 -1.11
CA ILE A 67 6.03 -8.05 -1.56
C ILE A 67 6.99 -7.46 -2.59
N CYS A 68 8.29 -7.50 -2.33
CA CYS A 68 9.29 -6.99 -3.26
C CYS A 68 9.27 -7.73 -4.60
N ILE A 69 9.18 -9.07 -4.58
CA ILE A 69 9.03 -9.88 -5.80
C ILE A 69 7.73 -9.51 -6.52
N GLY A 70 6.61 -9.40 -5.79
CA GLY A 70 5.32 -8.99 -6.33
C GLY A 70 5.39 -7.65 -7.08
N PHE A 71 6.03 -6.64 -6.49
CA PHE A 71 6.21 -5.33 -7.14
C PHE A 71 7.19 -5.37 -8.33
N ILE A 72 8.20 -6.23 -8.33
CA ILE A 72 9.08 -6.43 -9.49
C ILE A 72 8.29 -7.06 -10.65
N LEU A 73 7.45 -8.06 -10.37
CA LEU A 73 6.59 -8.69 -11.36
C LEU A 73 5.54 -7.71 -11.89
N PHE A 74 4.92 -6.94 -11.00
CA PHE A 74 3.98 -5.89 -11.38
C PHE A 74 4.65 -4.81 -12.24
N ALA A 75 5.89 -4.40 -11.92
CA ALA A 75 6.63 -3.44 -12.73
C ALA A 75 6.75 -3.86 -14.21
N ARG A 76 6.91 -5.16 -14.49
CA ARG A 76 6.96 -5.69 -15.86
C ARG A 76 5.68 -5.45 -16.65
N ASN A 77 4.54 -5.44 -15.97
CA ASN A 77 3.22 -5.21 -16.56
C ASN A 77 2.75 -3.76 -16.42
N TRP A 78 3.54 -2.87 -15.80
CA TRP A 78 3.14 -1.49 -15.52
C TRP A 78 2.66 -0.74 -16.76
N SER A 79 3.37 -0.88 -17.89
CA SER A 79 3.00 -0.22 -19.15
C SER A 79 1.63 -0.68 -19.66
N ARG A 80 1.28 -1.95 -19.46
CA ARG A 80 -0.02 -2.51 -19.85
C ARG A 80 -1.18 -1.91 -19.04
N LEU A 81 -0.91 -1.45 -17.82
CA LEU A 81 -1.88 -0.79 -16.96
C LEU A 81 -1.94 0.73 -17.20
N ILE A 82 -0.79 1.40 -17.15
CA ILE A 82 -0.73 2.86 -17.14
C ILE A 82 -1.12 3.48 -18.49
N VAL A 83 -0.91 2.77 -19.61
CA VAL A 83 -1.24 3.29 -20.94
C VAL A 83 -2.76 3.38 -21.14
N PRO A 84 -3.56 2.29 -20.98
CA PRO A 84 -5.02 2.38 -21.01
C PRO A 84 -5.59 3.35 -19.97
N TRP A 85 -5.03 3.35 -18.75
CA TRP A 85 -5.39 4.31 -17.72
C TRP A 85 -5.23 5.76 -18.21
N SER A 86 -4.10 6.09 -18.83
CA SER A 86 -3.81 7.44 -19.33
C SER A 86 -4.75 7.83 -20.48
N SER A 87 -5.16 6.88 -21.33
CA SER A 87 -6.12 7.13 -22.40
C SER A 87 -7.51 7.50 -21.84
N ILE A 88 -7.98 6.78 -20.82
CA ILE A 88 -9.23 7.12 -20.12
C ILE A 88 -9.09 8.45 -19.38
N ASP A 89 -7.90 8.69 -18.82
CA ASP A 89 -7.62 9.93 -18.10
C ASP A 89 -7.81 11.16 -19.00
N ILE A 90 -7.30 11.11 -20.24
CA ILE A 90 -7.50 12.15 -21.24
C ILE A 90 -9.00 12.41 -21.45
N ILE A 91 -9.82 11.37 -21.69
CA ILE A 91 -11.27 11.52 -21.90
C ILE A 91 -11.94 12.26 -20.72
N MET A 92 -11.52 11.94 -19.49
CA MET A 92 -12.11 12.47 -18.27
C MET A 92 -11.58 13.86 -17.87
N LEU A 93 -10.44 14.31 -18.41
CA LEU A 93 -9.89 15.66 -18.17
C LEU A 93 -10.49 16.74 -19.06
N TYR A 94 -11.06 16.38 -20.21
CA TYR A 94 -11.58 17.34 -21.18
C TYR A 94 -13.12 17.46 -21.11
N PRO A 95 -13.69 18.58 -21.60
CA PRO A 95 -15.14 18.74 -21.71
C PRO A 95 -15.73 17.54 -22.45
N PRO A 96 -16.87 17.00 -21.98
CA PRO A 96 -17.84 17.63 -21.06
C PRO A 96 -17.70 17.19 -19.59
N TYR A 97 -16.59 16.57 -19.19
CA TYR A 97 -16.35 16.25 -17.79
C TYR A 97 -15.87 17.47 -17.02
N ALA A 98 -16.44 17.70 -15.83
CA ALA A 98 -16.05 18.83 -15.00
C ALA A 98 -14.64 18.60 -14.42
N PRO A 99 -13.76 19.62 -14.45
CA PRO A 99 -12.47 19.52 -13.80
C PRO A 99 -12.68 19.32 -12.29
N THR A 100 -11.98 18.35 -11.71
CA THR A 100 -12.08 18.10 -10.26
C THR A 100 -11.53 19.29 -9.47
N LYS A 101 -12.26 19.69 -8.42
CA LYS A 101 -11.90 20.82 -7.52
C LYS A 101 -10.48 20.72 -6.95
N ARG A 102 -9.98 19.49 -6.74
CA ARG A 102 -8.57 19.21 -6.43
C ARG A 102 -8.01 18.33 -7.54
N SER A 103 -6.83 18.67 -8.04
CA SER A 103 -6.10 17.81 -8.98
C SER A 103 -5.88 16.44 -8.32
N LEU A 104 -6.23 15.35 -9.03
CA LEU A 104 -5.96 13.98 -8.60
C LEU A 104 -4.49 13.84 -8.18
N HIS A 105 -3.57 14.42 -8.95
CA HIS A 105 -2.15 14.41 -8.64
C HIS A 105 -1.84 14.97 -7.24
N ARG A 106 -2.44 16.11 -6.87
CA ARG A 106 -2.26 16.70 -5.53
C ARG A 106 -2.87 15.81 -4.44
N GLN A 107 -4.02 15.21 -4.70
CA GLN A 107 -4.66 14.30 -3.74
C GLN A 107 -3.79 13.06 -3.49
N LEU A 108 -3.29 12.42 -4.55
CA LEU A 108 -2.38 11.28 -4.44
C LEU A 108 -1.09 11.65 -3.69
N LEU A 109 -0.49 12.80 -4.00
CA LEU A 109 0.73 13.26 -3.33
C LEU A 109 0.50 13.53 -1.83
N MET A 110 -0.61 14.19 -1.47
CA MET A 110 -0.94 14.45 -0.07
C MET A 110 -1.24 13.17 0.69
N SER A 111 -2.03 12.25 0.12
CA SER A 111 -2.35 10.97 0.75
C SER A 111 -1.12 10.09 0.93
N GLY A 112 -0.28 9.97 -0.11
CA GLY A 112 0.97 9.20 -0.04
C GLY A 112 1.98 9.83 0.94
N GLY A 113 2.16 11.15 0.89
CA GLY A 113 3.04 11.87 1.80
C GLY A 113 2.61 11.78 3.26
N MET A 114 1.31 11.88 3.54
CA MET A 114 0.76 11.70 4.88
C MET A 114 1.01 10.28 5.41
N LEU A 115 0.68 9.25 4.63
CA LEU A 115 0.91 7.85 5.03
C LEU A 115 2.40 7.55 5.23
N GLY A 116 3.26 8.08 4.37
CA GLY A 116 4.71 7.97 4.51
C GLY A 116 5.24 8.65 5.78
N ALA A 117 4.74 9.84 6.13
CA ALA A 117 5.13 10.54 7.35
C ALA A 117 4.72 9.76 8.62
N VAL A 118 3.50 9.21 8.64
CA VAL A 118 3.01 8.38 9.76
C VAL A 118 3.83 7.10 9.88
N ALA A 119 4.20 6.47 8.76
CA ALA A 119 5.09 5.30 8.74
C ALA A 119 6.49 5.61 9.28
N LEU A 120 7.05 6.78 8.92
CA LEU A 120 8.35 7.24 9.44
C LEU A 120 8.30 7.41 10.96
N VAL A 121 7.25 8.04 11.49
CA VAL A 121 7.08 8.22 12.94
C VAL A 121 6.95 6.86 13.64
N GLU A 122 6.20 5.91 13.09
CA GLU A 122 6.10 4.54 13.64
C GLU A 122 7.48 3.89 13.75
N HIS A 123 8.28 4.02 12.69
CA HIS A 123 9.60 3.43 12.61
C HIS A 123 10.59 4.03 13.62
N PHE A 124 10.59 5.35 13.80
CA PHE A 124 11.40 6.00 14.83
C PHE A 124 10.94 5.61 16.23
N LEU A 125 9.63 5.52 16.45
CA LEU A 125 9.06 5.16 17.74
C LEU A 125 9.36 3.71 18.12
N TYR A 126 9.43 2.79 17.14
CA TYR A 126 9.91 1.41 17.34
C TYR A 126 11.32 1.39 17.93
N TYR A 127 12.29 2.03 17.28
CA TYR A 127 13.67 2.03 17.77
C TYR A 127 13.82 2.79 19.09
N ALA A 128 13.10 3.90 19.28
CA ALA A 128 13.11 4.62 20.55
C ALA A 128 12.58 3.76 21.70
N SER A 129 11.48 3.04 21.49
CA SER A 129 10.90 2.11 22.48
C SER A 129 11.80 0.91 22.75
N SER A 130 12.42 0.33 21.71
CA SER A 130 13.36 -0.79 21.86
C SER A 130 14.61 -0.37 22.63
N TYR A 131 15.25 0.74 22.23
CA TYR A 131 16.43 1.29 22.91
C TYR A 131 16.15 1.63 24.38
N TYR A 132 15.04 2.30 24.67
CA TYR A 132 14.68 2.64 26.06
C TYR A 132 14.43 1.39 26.90
N SER A 133 13.75 0.38 26.34
CA SER A 133 13.51 -0.90 27.02
C SER A 133 14.83 -1.62 27.34
N TYR A 134 15.77 -1.62 26.39
CA TYR A 134 17.08 -2.22 26.57
C TYR A 134 17.89 -1.48 27.64
N GLN A 135 17.95 -0.14 27.57
CA GLN A 135 18.64 0.69 28.56
C GLN A 135 18.12 0.42 29.97
N MET A 136 16.80 0.38 30.15
CA MET A 136 16.20 0.12 31.45
C MET A 136 16.46 -1.30 31.96
N HIS A 137 16.56 -2.29 31.07
CA HIS A 137 16.96 -3.64 31.43
C HIS A 137 18.42 -3.67 31.94
N VAL A 138 19.34 -3.02 31.23
CA VAL A 138 20.76 -2.94 31.65
C VAL A 138 20.90 -2.22 32.99
N VAL A 139 20.26 -1.06 33.18
CA VAL A 139 20.34 -0.31 34.45
C VAL A 139 19.82 -1.11 35.65
N GLN A 140 18.87 -2.03 35.44
CA GLN A 140 18.35 -2.91 36.50
C GLN A 140 19.26 -4.10 36.80
N CYS A 141 20.00 -4.60 35.81
CA CYS A 141 20.83 -5.80 35.93
C CYS A 141 22.32 -5.49 36.20
N ASP A 142 22.88 -4.44 35.64
CA ASP A 142 24.29 -4.07 35.77
C ASP A 142 24.49 -2.54 35.73
N LYS A 143 24.83 -1.96 36.89
CA LYS A 143 24.98 -0.51 37.08
C LYS A 143 26.28 0.05 36.48
N ASN A 144 27.25 -0.79 36.12
CA ASN A 144 28.59 -0.36 35.71
C ASN A 144 28.77 -0.22 34.19
N LEU A 145 27.78 -0.61 33.39
CA LEU A 145 27.85 -0.63 31.93
C LEU A 145 27.21 0.60 31.28
N THR A 146 27.58 1.82 31.68
CA THR A 146 26.98 3.06 31.13
C THR A 146 27.65 3.56 29.85
N ASN A 147 28.95 3.31 29.65
CA ASN A 147 29.71 3.90 28.54
C ASN A 147 29.51 3.19 27.18
N THR A 148 29.04 1.93 27.14
CA THR A 148 28.87 1.15 25.90
C THR A 148 27.42 0.79 25.58
N LEU A 149 26.44 1.44 26.23
CA LEU A 149 25.01 1.13 26.12
C LEU A 149 24.50 1.04 24.67
N PHE A 150 24.89 1.99 23.83
CA PHE A 150 24.46 2.03 22.43
C PHE A 150 25.07 0.92 21.58
N VAL A 151 26.36 0.64 21.77
CA VAL A 151 27.09 -0.43 21.07
C VAL A 151 26.45 -1.78 21.40
N SER A 152 26.26 -2.06 22.69
CA SER A 152 25.67 -3.32 23.16
C SER A 152 24.19 -3.45 22.75
N TYR A 153 23.46 -2.33 22.65
CA TYR A 153 22.11 -2.35 22.08
C TYR A 153 22.11 -2.76 20.60
N MET A 154 23.04 -2.23 19.79
CA MET A 154 23.12 -2.59 18.37
C MET A 154 23.50 -4.05 18.16
N GLU A 155 24.45 -4.56 18.95
CA GLU A 155 24.81 -5.98 18.93
C GLU A 155 23.63 -6.87 19.33
N HIS A 156 22.80 -6.42 20.26
CA HIS A 156 21.60 -7.14 20.69
C HIS A 156 20.49 -7.12 19.61
N GLU A 157 20.12 -5.94 19.12
CA GLU A 157 19.05 -5.75 18.12
C GLU A 157 19.38 -6.46 16.80
N PHE A 158 20.64 -6.45 16.38
CA PHE A 158 21.10 -7.07 15.13
C PHE A 158 21.96 -8.31 15.37
N SER A 159 21.70 -9.06 16.44
CA SER A 159 22.43 -10.29 16.76
C SER A 159 22.44 -11.31 15.62
N ASP A 160 21.42 -11.31 14.75
CA ASP A 160 21.40 -12.14 13.53
C ASP A 160 22.52 -11.83 12.52
N ILE A 161 23.05 -10.61 12.53
CA ILE A 161 24.12 -10.14 11.65
C ILE A 161 25.48 -10.24 12.35
N PHE A 162 25.55 -9.83 13.61
CA PHE A 162 26.81 -9.78 14.38
C PHE A 162 27.32 -11.15 14.83
N ASP A 163 26.53 -12.22 14.73
CA ASP A 163 27.03 -13.60 14.91
C ASP A 163 28.12 -13.98 13.90
N PHE A 164 28.22 -13.29 12.75
CA PHE A 164 29.16 -13.62 11.67
C PHE A 164 30.03 -12.46 11.21
N LEU A 165 29.54 -11.23 11.33
CA LEU A 165 30.28 -10.04 10.97
C LEU A 165 30.78 -9.35 12.23
N PRO A 166 32.07 -8.95 12.29
CA PRO A 166 32.56 -8.17 13.41
C PRO A 166 31.83 -6.83 13.48
N TYR A 167 31.80 -6.26 14.69
CA TYR A 167 31.24 -4.93 14.90
C TYR A 167 31.95 -3.91 13.99
N ASN A 168 31.17 -3.23 13.15
CA ASN A 168 31.64 -2.19 12.24
C ASN A 168 30.48 -1.22 11.97
N GLU A 169 30.75 0.08 11.99
CA GLU A 169 29.76 1.13 11.73
C GLU A 169 29.05 0.95 10.39
N LEU A 170 29.77 0.48 9.35
CA LEU A 170 29.18 0.19 8.04
C LEU A 170 28.18 -0.98 8.10
N VAL A 171 28.45 -1.99 8.92
CA VAL A 171 27.58 -3.15 9.11
C VAL A 171 26.31 -2.72 9.86
N ILE A 172 26.43 -1.83 10.85
CA ILE A 172 25.29 -1.24 11.56
C ILE A 172 24.41 -0.43 10.60
N PHE A 173 25.01 0.48 9.84
CA PHE A 173 24.29 1.28 8.86
C PHE A 173 23.53 0.39 7.87
N TYR A 174 24.20 -0.65 7.38
CA TYR A 174 23.59 -1.63 6.51
C TYR A 174 22.43 -2.39 7.18
N ALA A 175 22.59 -2.82 8.43
CA ALA A 175 21.56 -3.52 9.19
C ALA A 175 20.30 -2.67 9.42
N PHE A 176 20.49 -1.41 9.80
CA PHE A 176 19.42 -0.41 9.89
C PHE A 176 18.73 -0.25 8.54
N PHE A 177 19.52 0.03 7.51
CA PHE A 177 19.00 0.24 6.16
C PHE A 177 18.12 -0.93 5.69
N LEU A 178 18.58 -2.17 5.92
CA LEU A 178 17.85 -3.37 5.56
C LEU A 178 16.51 -3.46 6.32
N ASN A 179 16.53 -3.35 7.65
CA ASN A 179 15.32 -3.41 8.48
C ASN A 179 14.33 -2.29 8.14
N SER A 180 14.82 -1.05 8.03
CA SER A 180 14.02 0.10 7.61
C SER A 180 13.36 -0.16 6.26
N THR A 181 14.13 -0.67 5.28
CA THR A 181 13.59 -0.98 3.97
C THR A 181 12.46 -1.99 4.06
N PHE A 182 12.59 -3.09 4.82
CA PHE A 182 11.49 -4.04 5.04
C PHE A 182 10.22 -3.37 5.62
N THR A 183 10.37 -2.49 6.61
CA THR A 183 9.24 -1.73 7.17
C THR A 183 8.59 -0.85 6.10
N PHE A 184 9.38 -0.13 5.31
CA PHE A 184 8.85 0.73 4.25
C PHE A 184 8.22 -0.06 3.10
N ILE A 185 8.74 -1.25 2.78
CA ILE A 185 8.16 -2.15 1.77
C ILE A 185 6.72 -2.52 2.14
N TRP A 186 6.49 -2.92 3.38
CA TRP A 186 5.15 -3.26 3.86
C TRP A 186 4.22 -2.04 3.82
N ASN A 187 4.68 -0.89 4.32
CA ASN A 187 3.91 0.34 4.27
C ASN A 187 3.58 0.78 2.84
N PHE A 188 4.53 0.61 1.92
CA PHE A 188 4.39 0.97 0.51
C PHE A 188 3.32 0.11 -0.18
N MET A 189 3.25 -1.20 0.11
CA MET A 189 2.22 -2.08 -0.46
C MET A 189 0.81 -1.54 -0.22
N ASP A 190 0.48 -1.27 1.05
CA ASP A 190 -0.86 -0.80 1.42
C ASP A 190 -1.12 0.62 0.89
N THR A 191 -0.12 1.49 0.96
CA THR A 191 -0.20 2.85 0.42
C THR A 191 -0.45 2.83 -1.09
N PHE A 192 0.23 1.96 -1.82
CA PHE A 192 0.07 1.81 -3.26
C PHE A 192 -1.36 1.39 -3.63
N ILE A 193 -1.91 0.39 -2.92
CA ILE A 193 -3.30 -0.05 -3.11
C ILE A 193 -4.27 1.11 -2.85
N ILE A 194 -4.10 1.84 -1.73
CA ILE A 194 -4.93 3.01 -1.39
C ILE A 194 -4.88 4.06 -2.51
N LEU A 195 -3.70 4.37 -3.04
CA LEU A 195 -3.53 5.38 -4.09
C LEU A 195 -4.20 4.98 -5.41
N ILE A 196 -4.07 3.72 -5.83
CA ILE A 196 -4.78 3.20 -7.02
C ILE A 196 -6.29 3.26 -6.81
N SER A 197 -6.78 2.85 -5.63
CA SER A 197 -8.21 2.89 -5.32
C SER A 197 -8.77 4.31 -5.27
N ILE A 198 -8.03 5.28 -4.71
CA ILE A 198 -8.39 6.70 -4.78
C ILE A 198 -8.48 7.18 -6.23
N GLY A 199 -7.51 6.77 -7.07
CA GLY A 199 -7.49 7.07 -8.49
C GLY A 199 -8.75 6.59 -9.20
N LEU A 200 -9.11 5.32 -9.03
CA LEU A 200 -10.32 4.72 -9.61
C LEU A 200 -11.59 5.39 -9.09
N ALA A 201 -11.74 5.53 -7.77
CA ALA A 201 -12.92 6.12 -7.15
C ALA A 201 -13.16 7.55 -7.65
N GLN A 202 -12.09 8.34 -7.82
CA GLN A 202 -12.21 9.69 -8.36
C GLN A 202 -12.71 9.71 -9.81
N ARG A 203 -12.37 8.72 -10.64
CA ARG A 203 -12.88 8.64 -12.02
C ARG A 203 -14.33 8.25 -12.09
N PHE A 204 -14.76 7.26 -11.31
CA PHE A 204 -16.17 6.95 -11.17
C PHE A 204 -16.96 8.14 -10.62
N GLN A 205 -16.39 8.88 -9.67
CA GLN A 205 -17.05 10.06 -9.12
C GLN A 205 -17.15 11.22 -10.12
N GLN A 206 -16.13 11.44 -10.96
CA GLN A 206 -16.20 12.38 -12.09
C GLN A 206 -17.29 11.97 -13.07
N PHE A 207 -17.36 10.68 -13.42
CA PHE A 207 -18.39 10.13 -14.29
C PHE A 207 -19.79 10.31 -13.70
N ALA A 208 -19.99 9.88 -12.45
CA ALA A 208 -21.25 10.01 -11.74
C ALA A 208 -21.70 11.47 -11.64
N THR A 209 -20.79 12.40 -11.33
CA THR A 209 -21.11 13.83 -11.26
C THR A 209 -21.67 14.33 -12.58
N ARG A 210 -21.09 13.93 -13.72
CA ARG A 210 -21.62 14.28 -15.04
C ARG A 210 -23.03 13.72 -15.24
N VAL A 211 -23.26 12.45 -14.91
CA VAL A 211 -24.61 11.86 -15.05
C VAL A 211 -25.62 12.58 -14.15
N LEU A 212 -25.25 12.90 -12.91
CA LEU A 212 -26.08 13.65 -11.97
C LEU A 212 -26.47 15.04 -12.49
N THR A 213 -25.60 15.73 -13.25
CA THR A 213 -25.97 17.02 -13.86
C THR A 213 -27.05 16.93 -14.94
N LEU A 214 -27.36 15.72 -15.43
CA LEU A 214 -28.39 15.48 -16.43
C LEU A 214 -29.75 15.15 -15.80
N GLU A 215 -29.83 15.11 -14.48
CA GLU A 215 -31.08 14.91 -13.76
C GLU A 215 -32.12 15.96 -14.21
N HIS A 216 -33.34 15.51 -14.47
CA HIS A 216 -34.47 16.32 -14.96
C HIS A 216 -34.27 17.02 -16.32
N CYS A 217 -33.18 16.76 -17.04
CA CYS A 217 -32.97 17.27 -18.39
C CYS A 217 -33.51 16.29 -19.46
N PHE A 218 -33.89 16.81 -20.63
CA PHE A 218 -34.08 15.95 -21.80
C PHE A 218 -32.71 15.49 -22.30
N VAL A 219 -32.47 14.18 -22.24
CA VAL A 219 -31.20 13.56 -22.64
C VAL A 219 -31.42 12.77 -23.94
N PRO A 220 -30.75 13.13 -25.04
CA PRO A 220 -30.86 12.39 -26.29
C PRO A 220 -30.22 11.01 -26.16
N GLU A 221 -30.72 10.04 -26.94
CA GLU A 221 -30.24 8.66 -26.94
C GLU A 221 -28.73 8.54 -27.23
N THR A 222 -28.21 9.39 -28.12
CA THR A 222 -26.78 9.45 -28.44
C THR A 222 -25.92 9.80 -27.21
N LEU A 223 -26.44 10.62 -26.29
CA LEU A 223 -25.74 10.96 -25.04
C LEU A 223 -25.77 9.79 -24.06
N TRP A 224 -26.90 9.06 -23.94
CA TRP A 224 -26.98 7.84 -23.15
C TRP A 224 -26.01 6.75 -23.64
N PHE A 225 -25.94 6.55 -24.96
CA PHE A 225 -24.99 5.64 -25.58
C PHE A 225 -23.53 5.99 -25.19
N ASN A 226 -23.14 7.26 -25.31
CA ASN A 226 -21.80 7.72 -24.94
C ASN A 226 -21.52 7.54 -23.44
N LEU A 227 -22.50 7.81 -22.56
CA LEU A 227 -22.34 7.60 -21.12
C LEU A 227 -22.15 6.11 -20.79
N ARG A 228 -22.92 5.23 -21.43
CA ARG A 228 -22.76 3.79 -21.29
C ARG A 228 -21.38 3.32 -21.75
N GLN A 229 -20.89 3.80 -22.89
CA GLN A 229 -19.53 3.50 -23.36
C GLN A 229 -18.46 3.96 -22.36
N HIS A 230 -18.57 5.18 -21.82
CA HIS A 230 -17.61 5.66 -20.83
C HIS A 230 -17.66 4.87 -19.52
N HIS A 231 -18.84 4.38 -19.12
CA HIS A 231 -18.98 3.47 -17.99
C HIS A 231 -18.28 2.13 -18.25
N ILE A 232 -18.48 1.53 -19.44
CA ILE A 232 -17.79 0.30 -19.85
C ILE A 232 -16.27 0.46 -19.76
N LEU A 233 -15.72 1.56 -20.29
CA LEU A 233 -14.27 1.84 -20.23
C LEU A 233 -13.75 1.92 -18.79
N LEU A 234 -14.52 2.52 -17.87
CA LEU A 234 -14.14 2.58 -16.46
C LEU A 234 -14.18 1.20 -15.80
N CYS A 235 -15.16 0.36 -16.14
CA CYS A 235 -15.24 -1.00 -15.63
C CYS A 235 -14.10 -1.88 -16.17
N GLU A 236 -13.81 -1.81 -17.47
CA GLU A 236 -12.65 -2.48 -18.08
C GLU A 236 -11.33 -2.06 -17.41
N LEU A 237 -11.21 -0.79 -17.01
CA LEU A 237 -10.06 -0.32 -16.25
C LEU A 237 -9.97 -0.95 -14.86
N VAL A 238 -11.09 -1.10 -14.15
CA VAL A 238 -11.13 -1.79 -12.84
C VAL A 238 -10.75 -3.26 -13.01
N GLU A 239 -11.28 -3.95 -14.01
CA GLU A 239 -10.94 -5.34 -14.32
C GLU A 239 -9.45 -5.49 -14.65
N LEU A 240 -8.87 -4.56 -15.41
CA LEU A 240 -7.44 -4.54 -15.72
C LEU A 240 -6.57 -4.31 -14.48
N VAL A 241 -7.00 -3.43 -13.59
CA VAL A 241 -6.36 -3.19 -12.29
C VAL A 241 -6.40 -4.47 -11.45
N ASP A 242 -7.57 -5.10 -11.34
CA ASP A 242 -7.77 -6.32 -10.56
C ASP A 242 -6.95 -7.50 -11.11
N ALA A 243 -6.92 -7.68 -12.43
CA ALA A 243 -6.12 -8.70 -13.10
C ALA A 243 -4.60 -8.59 -12.80
N HIS A 244 -4.10 -7.40 -12.49
CA HIS A 244 -2.69 -7.16 -12.18
C HIS A 244 -2.38 -6.99 -10.69
N LEU A 245 -3.35 -6.58 -9.87
CA LEU A 245 -3.15 -6.26 -8.46
C LEU A 245 -3.87 -7.17 -7.47
N SER A 246 -4.82 -8.01 -7.90
CA SER A 246 -5.58 -8.93 -7.02
C SER A 246 -4.67 -9.75 -6.09
N HIS A 247 -3.58 -10.33 -6.61
CA HIS A 247 -2.62 -11.07 -5.80
C HIS A 247 -1.91 -10.21 -4.75
N ILE A 248 -1.57 -8.96 -5.07
CA ILE A 248 -0.92 -8.03 -4.13
C ILE A 248 -1.93 -7.58 -3.06
N ILE A 249 -3.19 -7.33 -3.46
CA ILE A 249 -4.29 -6.98 -2.55
C ILE A 249 -4.56 -8.12 -1.58
N LEU A 250 -4.69 -9.35 -2.08
CA LEU A 250 -4.89 -10.54 -1.24
C LEU A 250 -3.74 -10.71 -0.25
N PHE A 251 -2.51 -10.57 -0.72
CA PHE A 251 -1.32 -10.67 0.13
C PHE A 251 -1.31 -9.56 1.21
N SER A 252 -1.68 -8.33 0.85
CA SER A 252 -1.85 -7.22 1.78
C SER A 252 -2.87 -7.54 2.88
N CYS A 253 -4.06 -8.05 2.50
CA CYS A 253 -5.09 -8.43 3.46
C CYS A 253 -4.58 -9.52 4.43
N LEU A 254 -3.98 -10.59 3.91
CA LEU A 254 -3.46 -11.69 4.73
C LEU A 254 -2.36 -11.21 5.68
N ASN A 255 -1.41 -10.42 5.17
CA ASN A 255 -0.30 -9.90 5.95
C ASN A 255 -0.80 -8.97 7.07
N ASN A 256 -1.72 -8.06 6.76
CA ASN A 256 -2.28 -7.14 7.74
C ASN A 256 -3.10 -7.87 8.82
N ILE A 257 -3.92 -8.86 8.44
CA ILE A 257 -4.66 -9.70 9.41
C ILE A 257 -3.68 -10.38 10.37
N TYR A 258 -2.62 -11.01 9.85
CA TYR A 258 -1.60 -11.66 10.68
C TYR A 258 -0.98 -10.69 11.72
N PHE A 259 -0.55 -9.50 11.29
CA PHE A 259 0.07 -8.54 12.20
C PHE A 259 -0.92 -7.91 13.18
N ILE A 260 -2.17 -7.68 12.77
CA ILE A 260 -3.24 -7.23 13.67
C ILE A 260 -3.49 -8.27 14.75
N CYS A 261 -3.65 -9.55 14.39
CA CYS A 261 -3.83 -10.63 15.35
C CYS A 261 -2.66 -10.73 16.34
N ASN A 262 -1.41 -10.62 15.86
CA ASN A 262 -0.24 -10.62 16.74
C ASN A 262 -0.21 -9.41 17.70
N LYS A 263 -0.55 -8.21 17.22
CA LYS A 263 -0.62 -7.02 18.08
C LYS A 263 -1.73 -7.17 19.13
N ILE A 264 -2.89 -7.75 18.77
CA ILE A 264 -3.98 -8.03 19.71
C ILE A 264 -3.55 -9.04 20.78
N LEU A 265 -2.88 -10.13 20.40
CA LEU A 265 -2.30 -11.08 21.37
C LEU A 265 -1.30 -10.39 22.30
N ALA A 266 -0.52 -9.45 21.78
CA ALA A 266 0.44 -8.68 22.57
C ALA A 266 -0.22 -7.67 23.54
N ILE A 267 -1.51 -7.32 23.39
CA ILE A 267 -2.24 -6.46 24.36
C ILE A 267 -2.18 -7.06 25.77
N PHE A 268 -2.24 -8.38 25.88
CA PHE A 268 -2.21 -9.09 27.16
C PHE A 268 -0.81 -9.13 27.80
N THR A 269 0.23 -8.71 27.06
CA THR A 269 1.59 -8.66 27.60
C THR A 269 1.79 -7.39 28.42
N LYS A 270 2.41 -7.52 29.60
CA LYS A 270 2.70 -6.36 30.46
C LYS A 270 3.73 -5.44 29.80
N LEU A 271 3.27 -4.28 29.33
CA LEU A 271 4.13 -3.18 28.90
C LEU A 271 4.64 -2.46 30.15
N ARG A 272 5.96 -2.35 30.29
CA ARG A 272 6.60 -1.90 31.55
C ARG A 272 6.84 -0.39 31.62
N TYR A 273 6.92 0.28 30.47
CA TYR A 273 7.31 1.69 30.36
C TYR A 273 6.32 2.47 29.49
N GLY A 274 6.15 3.76 29.78
CA GLY A 274 5.21 4.63 29.04
C GLY A 274 5.49 4.72 27.54
N ILE A 275 6.76 4.75 27.14
CA ILE A 275 7.16 4.74 25.72
C ILE A 275 6.73 3.46 24.98
N ASN A 276 6.72 2.32 25.68
CA ASN A 276 6.27 1.05 25.11
C ASN A 276 4.76 1.06 24.87
N HIS A 277 3.99 1.67 25.77
CA HIS A 277 2.56 1.89 25.56
C HIS A 277 2.28 2.83 24.39
N ALA A 278 3.02 3.95 24.29
CA ALA A 278 2.89 4.89 23.19
C ALA A 278 3.20 4.22 21.85
N TYR A 279 4.33 3.51 21.75
CA TYR A 279 4.70 2.74 20.55
C TYR A 279 3.63 1.70 20.19
N PHE A 280 3.21 0.90 21.18
CA PHE A 280 2.24 -0.16 20.96
C PHE A 280 0.92 0.34 20.37
N TRP A 281 0.30 1.34 21.01
CA TRP A 281 -0.98 1.89 20.56
C TRP A 281 -0.85 2.64 19.24
N TYR A 282 0.24 3.40 19.05
CA TYR A 282 0.50 4.09 17.79
C TYR A 282 0.60 3.09 16.62
N SER A 283 1.43 2.06 16.77
CA SER A 283 1.64 1.02 15.75
C SER A 283 0.35 0.24 15.46
N LEU A 284 -0.43 -0.09 16.49
CA LEU A 284 -1.72 -0.78 16.34
C LEU A 284 -2.77 0.08 15.61
N ILE A 285 -2.99 1.32 16.06
CA ILE A 285 -3.97 2.23 15.46
C ILE A 285 -3.57 2.56 14.02
N PHE A 286 -2.28 2.76 13.76
CA PHE A 286 -1.79 3.01 12.42
C PHE A 286 -2.04 1.81 11.49
N LEU A 287 -1.73 0.60 11.93
CA LEU A 287 -1.97 -0.62 11.14
C LEU A 287 -3.47 -0.84 10.88
N LEU A 288 -4.32 -0.67 11.89
CA LEU A 288 -5.77 -0.76 11.76
C LEU A 288 -6.31 0.31 10.80
N GLY A 289 -5.90 1.56 11.00
CA GLY A 289 -6.33 2.68 10.17
C GLY A 289 -5.95 2.50 8.70
N ARG A 290 -4.72 2.01 8.44
CA ARG A 290 -4.26 1.72 7.08
C ARG A 290 -5.03 0.56 6.44
N THR A 291 -5.29 -0.49 7.20
CA THR A 291 -6.08 -1.64 6.74
C THR A 291 -7.53 -1.23 6.43
N CYS A 292 -8.17 -0.46 7.32
CA CYS A 292 -9.50 0.10 7.07
C CYS A 292 -9.52 1.04 5.86
N ALA A 293 -8.48 1.86 5.67
CA ALA A 293 -8.40 2.77 4.53
C ALA A 293 -8.37 2.01 3.19
N VAL A 294 -7.71 0.85 3.10
CA VAL A 294 -7.76 -0.02 1.92
C VAL A 294 -9.20 -0.42 1.59
N PHE A 295 -9.94 -0.94 2.58
CA PHE A 295 -11.33 -1.36 2.40
C PHE A 295 -12.28 -0.19 2.11
N LEU A 296 -12.14 0.94 2.80
CA LEU A 296 -12.94 2.15 2.56
C LEU A 296 -12.69 2.75 1.16
N CYS A 297 -11.47 2.66 0.64
CA CYS A 297 -11.21 3.12 -0.71
C CYS A 297 -11.81 2.16 -1.75
N ALA A 298 -11.81 0.84 -1.48
CA ALA A 298 -12.50 -0.13 -2.33
C ALA A 298 -14.03 0.10 -2.32
N SER A 299 -14.64 0.31 -1.15
CA SER A 299 -16.08 0.58 -1.05
C SER A 299 -16.46 1.86 -1.80
N LYS A 300 -15.63 2.90 -1.74
CA LYS A 300 -15.87 4.15 -2.49
C LYS A 300 -15.89 3.97 -4.00
N ILE A 301 -15.15 3.01 -4.56
CA ILE A 301 -15.22 2.71 -5.99
C ILE A 301 -16.61 2.19 -6.33
N HIS A 302 -17.10 1.22 -5.54
CA HIS A 302 -18.41 0.61 -5.70
C HIS A 302 -19.57 1.62 -5.47
N ASP A 303 -19.50 2.42 -4.41
CA ASP A 303 -20.49 3.47 -4.17
C ASP A 303 -20.54 4.46 -5.33
N ALA A 304 -19.36 4.82 -5.88
CA ALA A 304 -19.27 5.76 -6.97
C ALA A 304 -19.76 5.20 -8.32
N SER A 305 -19.64 3.88 -8.55
CA SER A 305 -20.14 3.23 -9.76
C SER A 305 -21.67 3.13 -9.78
N LEU A 306 -22.33 3.11 -8.61
CA LEU A 306 -23.79 3.00 -8.51
C LEU A 306 -24.53 4.35 -8.50
N LEU A 307 -23.86 5.46 -8.20
CA LEU A 307 -24.46 6.82 -8.22
C LEU A 307 -25.30 7.15 -9.48
N PRO A 308 -24.87 6.78 -10.71
CA PRO A 308 -25.65 7.03 -11.93
C PRO A 308 -27.07 6.45 -11.93
N LEU A 309 -27.34 5.40 -11.14
CA LEU A 309 -28.68 4.78 -11.04
C LEU A 309 -29.75 5.78 -10.58
N GLN A 310 -29.39 6.75 -9.74
CA GLN A 310 -30.33 7.76 -9.24
C GLN A 310 -30.96 8.55 -10.40
N VAL A 311 -30.15 8.97 -11.37
CA VAL A 311 -30.62 9.72 -12.54
C VAL A 311 -31.38 8.82 -13.50
N VAL A 312 -30.88 7.60 -13.72
CA VAL A 312 -31.51 6.63 -14.62
C VAL A 312 -32.93 6.30 -14.14
N TYR A 313 -33.15 6.17 -12.83
CA TYR A 313 -34.49 5.98 -12.25
C TYR A 313 -35.39 7.22 -12.31
N ALA A 314 -34.81 8.42 -12.41
CA ALA A 314 -35.56 9.66 -12.56
C ALA A 314 -35.99 9.96 -14.01
N VAL A 315 -35.61 9.11 -14.99
CA VAL A 315 -35.98 9.31 -16.40
C VAL A 315 -37.49 9.08 -16.59
N PRO A 316 -38.25 10.07 -17.13
CA PRO A 316 -39.67 9.89 -17.40
C PRO A 316 -39.93 8.82 -18.46
N SER A 317 -41.06 8.10 -18.37
CA SER A 317 -41.44 7.03 -19.31
C SER A 317 -41.45 7.48 -20.77
N ASN A 318 -41.76 8.75 -21.03
CA ASN A 318 -41.80 9.32 -22.39
C ASN A 318 -40.41 9.49 -23.03
N SER A 319 -39.36 9.50 -22.21
CA SER A 319 -37.95 9.63 -22.61
C SER A 319 -37.16 8.35 -22.36
N TRP A 320 -37.83 7.25 -22.04
CA TRP A 320 -37.23 5.96 -21.75
C TRP A 320 -36.85 5.25 -23.06
N SER A 321 -35.56 5.26 -23.42
CA SER A 321 -35.04 4.59 -24.61
C SER A 321 -34.45 3.21 -24.30
N GLU A 322 -34.18 2.41 -25.34
CA GLU A 322 -33.47 1.13 -25.18
C GLU A 322 -32.09 1.31 -24.53
N GLU A 323 -31.37 2.40 -24.84
CA GLU A 323 -30.07 2.67 -24.23
C GLU A 323 -30.16 2.95 -22.72
N VAL A 324 -31.23 3.60 -22.25
CA VAL A 324 -31.49 3.79 -20.81
C VAL A 324 -31.72 2.43 -20.14
N GLN A 325 -32.49 1.54 -20.76
CA GLN A 325 -32.72 0.19 -20.25
C GLN A 325 -31.43 -0.63 -20.20
N ARG A 326 -30.62 -0.61 -21.27
CA ARG A 326 -29.31 -1.29 -21.31
C ARG A 326 -28.37 -0.76 -20.25
N PHE A 327 -28.32 0.57 -20.07
CA PHE A 327 -27.47 1.18 -19.05
C PHE A 327 -27.92 0.83 -17.63
N THR A 328 -29.24 0.81 -17.38
CA THR A 328 -29.82 0.36 -16.10
C THR A 328 -29.40 -1.07 -15.77
N HIS A 329 -29.51 -1.98 -16.74
CA HIS A 329 -29.14 -3.38 -16.56
C HIS A 329 -27.65 -3.55 -16.27
N GLN A 330 -26.81 -2.79 -16.98
CA GLN A 330 -25.36 -2.78 -16.76
C GLN A 330 -25.00 -2.34 -15.34
N LEU A 331 -25.62 -1.27 -14.84
CA LEU A 331 -25.36 -0.74 -13.49
C LEU A 331 -25.81 -1.69 -12.37
N HIS A 332 -26.74 -2.61 -12.63
CA HIS A 332 -27.20 -3.61 -11.64
C HIS A 332 -26.37 -4.88 -11.60
N ASN A 333 -25.78 -5.25 -12.73
CA ASN A 333 -25.11 -6.54 -12.90
C ASN A 333 -23.58 -6.47 -12.72
N GLN A 334 -23.05 -5.30 -12.39
CA GLN A 334 -21.64 -5.05 -12.06
C GLN A 334 -21.48 -4.77 -10.57
#